data_AF-A0A358NIA4-F1
#
_entry.id   AF-A0A358NIA4-F1
#
_cell.length_a   1.000
_cell.length_b   1.000
_cell.length_c   1.000
_cell.angle_alpha   90.00
_cell.angle_beta   90.00
_cell.angle_gamma   90.00
#
_symmetry.space_group_name_H-M   'P 1'
#
loop_
_entity.id
_entity.type
_entity.pdbx_description
1 polymer ?
#
loop_
_entity_poly.entity_id
_entity_poly.type
_entity_poly.pdbx_seq_one_letter_code
_entity_poly.pdbx_strand_id
1 'polypeptide(L)'
;MLNELHKEILQRLTKKEFLKKINITEEKIQSFIINKKFVSNLLILINKKHLLCSDVLDLTSDILNNICSECPKDWLSYVFQYALNKSFPDAATIKLFPKYESGVLIYLEILKTILRHGKNSGIFDKFTDFNFLSDDEITDLPNADEYNSFIDKFEKNYIYELMMLDYEVNGFNTLNHVAAVHYVAMHVARQLKKVGIHVNLGLVSGAAAGHDIGKYGCKGLEKRRVPYLHYYYTDQWFTKYNMPGIGLIATNHSTWDLELENLPMESLILIYADFRVKNKTAKNG
;
A
#
# COMPACT_ATOMS: atom_id res chain seq x y z
N MET A 1 1.99 -11.57 20.85
CA MET A 1 2.48 -11.54 19.46
C MET A 1 2.09 -12.79 18.66
N LEU A 2 2.77 -13.95 18.74
CA LEU A 2 2.46 -15.11 17.86
C LEU A 2 0.97 -15.54 17.90
N ASN A 3 0.44 -15.80 19.09
CA ASN A 3 -0.94 -16.27 19.25
C ASN A 3 -1.98 -15.24 18.81
N GLU A 4 -1.67 -13.95 18.96
CA GLU A 4 -2.55 -12.85 18.55
C GLU A 4 -2.57 -12.73 17.02
N LEU A 5 -1.41 -12.69 16.38
CA LEU A 5 -1.30 -12.65 14.92
C LEU A 5 -1.92 -13.89 14.27
N HIS A 6 -1.68 -15.08 14.83
CA HIS A 6 -2.31 -16.32 14.35
C HIS A 6 -3.83 -16.26 14.42
N LYS A 7 -4.37 -15.77 15.54
CA LYS A 7 -5.81 -15.56 15.74
C LYS A 7 -6.37 -14.50 14.77
N GLU A 8 -5.66 -13.40 14.57
CA GLU A 8 -6.06 -12.33 13.64
C GLU A 8 -6.11 -12.85 12.20
N ILE A 9 -5.08 -13.58 11.75
CA ILE A 9 -5.05 -14.22 10.42
C ILE A 9 -6.26 -15.14 10.26
N LEU A 10 -6.50 -16.02 11.23
CA LEU A 10 -7.63 -16.94 11.19
C LEU A 10 -8.95 -16.17 11.10
N GLN A 11 -9.18 -15.20 11.99
CA GLN A 11 -10.40 -14.40 12.02
C GLN A 11 -10.65 -13.63 10.71
N ARG A 12 -9.60 -13.14 10.06
CA ARG A 12 -9.70 -12.41 8.78
C ARG A 12 -10.09 -13.36 7.65
N LEU A 13 -9.46 -14.52 7.56
CA LEU A 13 -9.72 -15.51 6.54
C LEU A 13 -11.06 -16.24 6.71
N THR A 14 -11.63 -16.30 7.92
CA THR A 14 -12.94 -16.92 8.19
C THR A 14 -14.11 -15.94 8.19
N LYS A 15 -13.90 -14.66 7.83
CA LYS A 15 -15.01 -13.71 7.64
C LYS A 15 -15.95 -14.21 6.54
N LYS A 16 -17.26 -14.20 6.80
CA LYS A 16 -18.30 -14.66 5.85
C LYS A 16 -18.16 -14.06 4.45
N GLU A 17 -17.92 -12.75 4.37
CA GLU A 17 -17.74 -12.05 3.09
C GLU A 17 -16.49 -12.52 2.34
N PHE A 18 -15.39 -12.78 3.07
CA PHE A 18 -14.14 -13.25 2.50
C PHE A 18 -14.27 -14.69 1.99
N LEU A 19 -14.83 -15.60 2.82
CA LEU A 19 -15.11 -16.99 2.44
C LEU A 19 -15.98 -17.07 1.17
N LYS A 20 -17.02 -16.23 1.09
CA LYS A 20 -17.87 -16.12 -0.11
C LYS A 20 -17.07 -15.65 -1.32
N LYS A 21 -16.15 -14.69 -1.15
CA LYS A 21 -15.31 -14.15 -2.23
C LYS A 21 -14.33 -15.19 -2.79
N ILE A 22 -13.70 -16.00 -1.93
CA ILE A 22 -12.74 -17.03 -2.36
C ILE A 22 -13.39 -18.36 -2.72
N ASN A 23 -14.67 -18.55 -2.37
CA ASN A 23 -15.44 -19.78 -2.57
C ASN A 23 -14.76 -21.01 -1.94
N ILE A 24 -14.35 -20.89 -0.67
CA ILE A 24 -13.72 -21.95 0.12
C ILE A 24 -14.47 -22.06 1.46
N THR A 25 -14.68 -23.27 1.95
CA THR A 25 -15.37 -23.48 3.23
C THR A 25 -14.50 -23.05 4.41
N GLU A 26 -15.17 -22.69 5.50
CA GLU A 26 -14.47 -22.32 6.73
C GLU A 26 -13.61 -23.49 7.26
N GLU A 27 -14.10 -24.73 7.22
CA GLU A 27 -13.32 -25.89 7.70
C GLU A 27 -12.03 -26.07 6.91
N LYS A 28 -12.07 -25.83 5.59
CA LYS A 28 -10.89 -25.92 4.74
C LYS A 28 -9.87 -24.81 5.03
N ILE A 29 -10.32 -23.60 5.32
CA ILE A 29 -9.41 -22.52 5.79
C ILE A 29 -8.83 -22.85 7.16
N GLN A 30 -9.66 -23.32 8.09
CA GLN A 30 -9.21 -23.71 9.42
C GLN A 30 -8.14 -24.81 9.36
N SER A 31 -8.28 -25.81 8.49
CA SER A 31 -7.26 -26.87 8.37
C SER A 31 -5.89 -26.36 7.88
N PHE A 32 -5.88 -25.31 7.04
CA PHE A 32 -4.65 -24.67 6.57
C PHE A 32 -3.95 -23.80 7.61
N ILE A 33 -4.71 -23.20 8.53
CA ILE A 33 -4.18 -22.26 9.52
C ILE A 33 -3.95 -22.92 10.88
N ILE A 34 -4.83 -23.83 11.30
CA ILE A 34 -4.79 -24.56 12.57
C ILE A 34 -3.99 -25.86 12.38
N ASN A 35 -2.72 -25.73 12.03
CA ASN A 35 -1.78 -26.84 12.02
C ASN A 35 -0.39 -26.41 12.51
N LYS A 36 0.37 -27.39 13.01
CA LYS A 36 1.69 -27.15 13.61
C LYS A 36 2.68 -26.52 12.62
N LYS A 37 2.63 -26.89 11.35
CA LYS A 37 3.54 -26.37 10.32
C LYS A 37 3.34 -24.88 10.10
N PHE A 38 2.09 -24.43 9.91
CA PHE A 38 1.76 -23.02 9.74
C PHE A 38 2.19 -22.18 10.95
N VAL A 39 1.87 -22.63 12.17
CA VAL A 39 2.24 -21.93 13.41
C VAL A 39 3.76 -21.85 13.58
N SER A 40 4.49 -22.91 13.24
CA SER A 40 5.96 -22.92 13.34
C SER A 40 6.60 -21.97 12.32
N ASN A 41 6.10 -21.95 11.08
CA ASN A 41 6.56 -21.02 10.05
C ASN A 41 6.22 -19.57 10.40
N LEU A 42 5.05 -19.32 10.97
CA LEU A 42 4.66 -18.00 11.45
C LEU A 42 5.58 -17.51 12.58
N LEU A 43 5.97 -18.40 13.50
CA LEU A 43 6.94 -18.09 14.53
C LEU A 43 8.31 -17.72 13.94
N ILE A 44 8.76 -18.41 12.90
CA ILE A 44 10.01 -18.07 12.21
C ILE A 44 9.89 -16.68 11.58
N LEU A 45 8.78 -16.40 10.89
CA LEU A 45 8.53 -15.13 10.21
C LEU A 45 8.54 -13.94 11.18
N ILE A 46 7.84 -14.01 12.32
CA ILE A 46 7.79 -12.89 13.27
C ILE A 46 9.13 -12.59 13.95
N ASN A 47 10.07 -13.54 13.92
CA ASN A 47 11.42 -13.35 14.47
C ASN A 47 12.40 -12.80 13.43
N LYS A 48 11.98 -12.61 12.16
CA LYS A 48 12.81 -11.95 11.15
C LYS A 48 12.91 -10.45 11.46
N LYS A 49 14.10 -9.89 11.25
CA LYS A 49 14.35 -8.45 11.41
C LYS A 49 13.66 -7.61 10.34
N HIS A 50 13.55 -8.16 9.13
CA HIS A 50 12.92 -7.52 7.98
C HIS A 50 11.96 -8.52 7.37
N LEU A 51 10.72 -8.08 7.14
CA LEU A 51 9.69 -8.85 6.48
C LEU A 51 9.80 -8.66 4.97
N LEU A 52 9.89 -9.77 4.24
CA LEU A 52 9.79 -9.81 2.78
C LEU A 52 8.45 -10.45 2.36
N CYS A 53 7.95 -10.08 1.19
CA CYS A 53 6.82 -10.73 0.54
C CYS A 53 7.13 -12.22 0.27
N SER A 54 8.37 -12.56 -0.11
CA SER A 54 8.81 -13.96 -0.22
C SER A 54 8.65 -14.74 1.08
N ASP A 55 8.85 -14.12 2.24
CA ASP A 55 8.64 -14.79 3.54
C ASP A 55 7.17 -15.17 3.76
N VAL A 56 6.26 -14.29 3.34
CA VAL A 56 4.81 -14.56 3.38
C VAL A 56 4.43 -15.61 2.34
N LEU A 57 5.12 -15.65 1.20
CA LEU A 57 4.89 -16.69 0.20
C LEU A 57 5.30 -18.06 0.75
N ASP A 58 6.45 -18.16 1.42
CA ASP A 58 6.89 -19.39 2.08
C ASP A 58 5.89 -19.86 3.14
N LEU A 59 5.37 -18.92 3.95
CA LEU A 59 4.34 -19.20 4.95
C LEU A 59 3.04 -19.76 4.31
N THR A 60 2.69 -19.30 3.11
CA THR A 60 1.43 -19.63 2.43
C THR A 60 1.55 -20.74 1.37
N SER A 61 2.77 -21.22 1.11
CA SER A 61 3.08 -22.20 0.06
C SER A 61 2.18 -23.45 0.08
N ASP A 62 1.99 -24.09 1.23
CA ASP A 62 1.12 -25.26 1.36
C ASP A 62 -0.34 -24.93 1.01
N ILE A 63 -0.81 -23.76 1.41
CA ILE A 63 -2.18 -23.29 1.16
C ILE A 63 -2.38 -23.12 -0.34
N LEU A 64 -1.46 -22.42 -1.00
CA LEU A 64 -1.49 -22.16 -2.44
C LEU A 64 -1.44 -23.47 -3.23
N ASN A 65 -0.55 -24.41 -2.87
CA ASN A 65 -0.42 -25.71 -3.53
C ASN A 65 -1.68 -26.59 -3.37
N ASN A 66 -2.42 -26.46 -2.27
CA ASN A 66 -3.66 -27.23 -2.06
C ASN A 66 -4.89 -26.62 -2.74
N ILE A 67 -4.90 -25.31 -2.97
CA ILE A 67 -6.02 -24.60 -3.59
C ILE A 67 -5.84 -24.51 -5.10
N CYS A 68 -4.60 -24.52 -5.58
CA CYS A 68 -4.26 -24.37 -6.98
C CYS A 68 -3.48 -25.60 -7.48
N SER A 69 -4.14 -26.46 -8.27
CA SER A 69 -3.53 -27.66 -8.85
C SER A 69 -2.45 -27.37 -9.90
N GLU A 70 -2.55 -26.24 -10.60
CA GLU A 70 -1.57 -25.77 -11.58
C GLU A 70 -1.11 -24.37 -11.20
N CYS A 71 -0.24 -24.26 -10.21
CA CYS A 71 0.26 -22.99 -9.73
C CYS A 71 0.97 -22.17 -10.84
N PRO A 72 0.87 -20.83 -10.82
CA PRO A 72 1.79 -19.97 -11.56
C PRO A 72 3.25 -20.34 -11.27
N LYS A 73 4.13 -20.19 -12.26
CA LYS A 73 5.58 -20.42 -12.09
C LYS A 73 6.20 -19.50 -11.03
N ASP A 74 5.70 -18.27 -10.96
CA ASP A 74 6.15 -17.24 -10.02
C ASP A 74 4.92 -16.59 -9.38
N TRP A 75 4.67 -16.94 -8.13
CA TRP A 75 3.54 -16.40 -7.36
C TRP A 75 3.72 -14.93 -7.01
N LEU A 76 4.92 -14.46 -6.67
CA LEU A 76 5.13 -13.05 -6.29
C LEU A 76 4.86 -12.13 -7.47
N SER A 77 5.44 -12.45 -8.63
CA SER A 77 5.17 -11.70 -9.87
C SER A 77 3.69 -11.74 -10.25
N TYR A 78 3.04 -12.91 -10.09
CA TYR A 78 1.61 -13.04 -10.38
C TYR A 78 0.74 -12.18 -9.45
N VAL A 79 1.01 -12.21 -8.13
CA VAL A 79 0.28 -11.39 -7.14
C VAL A 79 0.53 -9.90 -7.39
N PHE A 80 1.76 -9.49 -7.71
CA PHE A 80 2.09 -8.12 -8.09
C PHE A 80 1.24 -7.66 -9.27
N GLN A 81 1.16 -8.46 -10.33
CA GLN A 81 0.34 -8.15 -11.51
C GLN A 81 -1.15 -8.09 -11.18
N TYR A 82 -1.63 -8.94 -10.25
CA TYR A 82 -3.02 -8.89 -9.78
C TYR A 82 -3.32 -7.61 -9.00
N ALA A 83 -2.45 -7.20 -8.08
CA ALA A 83 -2.59 -5.95 -7.33
C ALA A 83 -2.51 -4.73 -8.26
N LEU A 84 -1.54 -4.72 -9.18
CA LEU A 84 -1.39 -3.70 -10.23
C LEU A 84 -2.67 -3.54 -11.05
N ASN A 85 -3.28 -4.65 -11.47
CA ASN A 85 -4.48 -4.66 -12.30
C ASN A 85 -5.70 -4.00 -11.63
N LYS A 86 -5.76 -3.94 -10.29
CA LYS A 86 -6.85 -3.24 -9.56
C LYS A 86 -6.85 -1.73 -9.82
N SER A 87 -5.66 -1.14 -9.93
CA SER A 87 -5.49 0.30 -10.17
C SER A 87 -5.31 0.62 -11.64
N PHE A 88 -4.43 -0.13 -12.33
CA PHE A 88 -4.00 0.12 -13.70
C PHE A 88 -4.12 -1.16 -14.54
N PRO A 89 -5.34 -1.56 -14.96
CA PRO A 89 -5.55 -2.81 -15.68
C PRO A 89 -4.74 -2.91 -16.97
N ASP A 90 -4.56 -1.79 -17.68
CA ASP A 90 -3.78 -1.70 -18.92
C ASP A 90 -2.26 -1.81 -18.73
N ALA A 91 -1.76 -1.66 -17.50
CA ALA A 91 -0.34 -1.78 -17.19
C ALA A 91 0.08 -3.23 -16.90
N ALA A 92 -0.88 -4.12 -16.65
CA ALA A 92 -0.61 -5.53 -16.42
C ALA A 92 -0.04 -6.19 -17.69
N THR A 93 1.06 -6.92 -17.54
CA THR A 93 1.79 -7.52 -18.67
C THR A 93 1.51 -9.01 -18.86
N ILE A 94 0.70 -9.60 -17.98
CA ILE A 94 0.30 -11.00 -18.04
C ILE A 94 -1.22 -11.12 -18.04
N LYS A 95 -1.72 -12.24 -18.57
CA LYS A 95 -3.13 -12.61 -18.41
C LYS A 95 -3.36 -13.14 -17.00
N LEU A 96 -4.31 -12.54 -16.29
CA LEU A 96 -4.79 -13.02 -15.00
C LEU A 96 -5.91 -14.04 -15.23
N PHE A 97 -5.82 -15.19 -14.56
CA PHE A 97 -6.78 -16.28 -14.66
C PHE A 97 -7.62 -16.38 -13.38
N PRO A 98 -8.96 -16.50 -13.49
CA PRO A 98 -9.84 -16.66 -12.33
C PRO A 98 -9.48 -17.85 -11.43
N LYS A 99 -8.93 -18.94 -11.99
CA LYS A 99 -8.49 -20.12 -11.22
C LYS A 99 -7.41 -19.84 -10.16
N TYR A 100 -6.71 -18.72 -10.25
CA TYR A 100 -5.66 -18.34 -9.29
C TYR A 100 -6.14 -17.29 -8.27
N GLU A 101 -7.32 -16.72 -8.46
CA GLU A 101 -7.79 -15.57 -7.69
C GLU A 101 -7.94 -15.89 -6.19
N SER A 102 -8.50 -17.05 -5.83
CA SER A 102 -8.63 -17.46 -4.43
C SER A 102 -7.27 -17.53 -3.72
N GLY A 103 -6.25 -18.09 -4.38
CA GLY A 103 -4.89 -18.15 -3.86
C GLY A 103 -4.28 -16.76 -3.65
N VAL A 104 -4.41 -15.88 -4.65
CA VAL A 104 -3.94 -14.48 -4.55
C VAL A 104 -4.62 -13.75 -3.40
N LEU A 105 -5.94 -13.89 -3.25
CA LEU A 105 -6.69 -13.21 -2.21
C LEU A 105 -6.30 -13.67 -0.80
N ILE A 106 -6.05 -14.97 -0.62
CA ILE A 106 -5.57 -15.51 0.66
C ILE A 106 -4.17 -14.97 0.98
N TYR A 107 -3.25 -15.02 0.01
CA TYR A 107 -1.92 -14.47 0.18
C TYR A 107 -1.97 -12.99 0.58
N LEU A 108 -2.73 -12.17 -0.14
CA LEU A 108 -2.84 -10.73 0.13
C LEU A 108 -3.48 -10.45 1.48
N GLU A 109 -4.51 -11.20 1.89
CA GLU A 109 -5.13 -11.01 3.21
C GLU A 109 -4.18 -11.38 4.36
N ILE A 110 -3.35 -12.42 4.18
CA ILE A 110 -2.31 -12.79 5.16
C ILE A 110 -1.23 -11.71 5.22
N LEU A 111 -0.68 -11.28 4.07
CA LEU A 111 0.31 -10.20 3.99
C LEU A 111 -0.19 -8.94 4.69
N LYS A 112 -1.39 -8.50 4.31
CA LYS A 112 -2.07 -7.34 4.90
C LYS A 112 -2.27 -7.45 6.41
N THR A 113 -2.64 -8.64 6.89
CA THR A 113 -2.84 -8.88 8.33
C THR A 113 -1.51 -8.79 9.09
N ILE A 114 -0.44 -9.37 8.54
CA ILE A 114 0.91 -9.29 9.12
C ILE A 114 1.38 -7.83 9.20
N LEU A 115 1.24 -7.06 8.11
CA LEU A 115 1.62 -5.65 8.07
C LEU A 115 0.85 -4.81 9.09
N ARG A 116 -0.47 -5.02 9.18
CA ARG A 116 -1.33 -4.35 10.18
C ARG A 116 -0.94 -4.69 11.61
N HIS A 117 -0.62 -5.96 11.88
CA HIS A 117 -0.20 -6.38 13.21
C HIS A 117 1.14 -5.76 13.61
N GLY A 118 2.09 -5.68 12.66
CA GLY A 118 3.37 -4.99 12.85
C GLY A 118 3.18 -3.55 13.31
N LYS A 119 2.34 -2.78 12.59
CA LYS A 119 1.99 -1.40 12.94
C LYS A 119 1.40 -1.28 14.35
N ASN A 120 0.47 -2.16 14.72
CA ASN A 120 -0.20 -2.13 16.03
C ASN A 120 0.71 -2.53 17.20
N SER A 121 1.77 -3.31 16.94
CA SER A 121 2.74 -3.73 17.95
C SER A 121 3.70 -2.62 18.41
N GLY A 122 3.55 -1.41 17.88
CA GLY A 122 4.35 -0.23 18.24
C GLY A 122 5.70 -0.12 17.51
N ILE A 123 5.98 -1.04 16.59
CA ILE A 123 7.15 -0.98 15.71
C ILE A 123 6.75 -0.20 14.45
N PHE A 124 6.54 1.12 14.61
CA PHE A 124 6.33 2.00 13.47
C PHE A 124 7.68 2.35 12.84
N ASP A 125 7.88 1.96 11.57
CA ASP A 125 9.00 2.43 10.78
C ASP A 125 8.49 3.45 9.75
N LYS A 126 8.95 4.69 9.89
CA LYS A 126 8.62 5.81 8.98
C LYS A 126 9.02 5.55 7.53
N PHE A 127 9.86 4.56 7.26
CA PHE A 127 10.26 4.14 5.91
C PHE A 127 9.45 2.95 5.39
N THR A 128 8.52 2.38 6.15
CA THR A 128 7.72 1.24 5.66
C THR A 128 6.25 1.32 6.04
N ASP A 129 5.85 2.28 6.86
CA ASP A 129 4.49 2.44 7.37
C ASP A 129 3.92 3.85 7.14
N PHE A 130 2.60 3.92 7.10
CA PHE A 130 1.84 5.16 6.98
C PHE A 130 1.16 5.52 8.30
N ASN A 131 1.48 6.69 8.85
CA ASN A 131 0.82 7.24 10.03
C ASN A 131 -0.34 8.16 9.63
N PHE A 132 -1.37 7.53 9.05
CA PHE A 132 -2.64 8.15 8.65
C PHE A 132 -3.33 8.90 9.80
N LEU A 133 -4.41 9.63 9.48
CA LEU A 133 -5.11 10.47 10.45
C LEU A 133 -5.73 9.61 11.57
N SER A 134 -5.76 10.15 12.78
CA SER A 134 -6.59 9.62 13.87
C SER A 134 -8.07 9.96 13.66
N ASP A 135 -8.97 9.29 14.39
CA ASP A 135 -10.41 9.56 14.33
C ASP A 135 -10.74 11.03 14.71
N ASP A 136 -10.01 11.60 15.67
CA ASP A 136 -10.10 13.01 16.05
C ASP A 136 -9.68 13.92 14.88
N GLU A 137 -8.58 13.58 14.20
CA GLU A 137 -8.10 14.35 13.04
C GLU A 137 -9.07 14.27 11.86
N ILE A 138 -9.75 13.14 11.66
CA ILE A 138 -10.77 12.94 10.62
C ILE A 138 -12.02 13.77 10.93
N THR A 139 -12.45 13.79 12.19
CA THR A 139 -13.64 14.53 12.64
C THR A 139 -13.44 16.04 12.51
N ASP A 140 -12.21 16.52 12.64
CA ASP A 140 -11.83 17.93 12.47
C ASP A 140 -11.61 18.34 11.00
N LEU A 141 -11.82 17.45 10.03
CA LEU A 141 -11.76 17.81 8.62
C LEU A 141 -13.00 18.61 8.21
N PRO A 142 -12.84 19.67 7.38
CA PRO A 142 -13.98 20.38 6.80
C PRO A 142 -14.90 19.47 5.97
N ASN A 143 -14.30 18.48 5.30
CA ASN A 143 -14.97 17.39 4.61
C ASN A 143 -14.06 16.16 4.63
N ALA A 144 -14.55 15.06 5.21
CA ALA A 144 -13.81 13.80 5.33
C ALA A 144 -14.07 12.82 4.17
N ASP A 145 -15.06 13.06 3.31
CA ASP A 145 -15.51 12.10 2.28
C ASP A 145 -14.38 11.70 1.34
N GLU A 146 -13.63 12.70 0.87
CA GLU A 146 -12.52 12.50 -0.04
C GLU A 146 -11.39 11.67 0.60
N TYR A 147 -11.04 12.00 1.84
CA TYR A 147 -10.02 11.28 2.60
C TYR A 147 -10.46 9.84 2.91
N ASN A 148 -11.71 9.64 3.30
CA ASN A 148 -12.27 8.32 3.56
C ASN A 148 -12.31 7.46 2.29
N SER A 149 -12.66 8.06 1.15
CA SER A 149 -12.58 7.41 -0.17
C SER A 149 -11.13 6.99 -0.47
N PHE A 150 -10.16 7.86 -0.19
CA PHE A 150 -8.74 7.53 -0.36
C PHE A 150 -8.34 6.30 0.46
N ILE A 151 -8.62 6.29 1.77
CA ILE A 151 -8.28 5.17 2.65
C ILE A 151 -8.97 3.88 2.18
N ASP A 152 -10.24 3.95 1.79
CA ASP A 152 -10.99 2.82 1.26
C ASP A 152 -10.33 2.23 0.01
N LYS A 153 -9.95 3.08 -0.96
CA LYS A 153 -9.33 2.64 -2.22
C LYS A 153 -7.88 2.22 -2.07
N PHE A 154 -7.13 2.90 -1.20
CA PHE A 154 -5.77 2.52 -0.86
C PHE A 154 -5.74 1.09 -0.31
N GLU A 155 -6.69 0.76 0.57
CA GLU A 155 -6.84 -0.59 1.14
C GLU A 155 -7.41 -1.62 0.15
N LYS A 156 -8.49 -1.29 -0.56
CA LYS A 156 -9.19 -2.26 -1.44
C LYS A 156 -8.42 -2.57 -2.72
N ASN A 157 -7.57 -1.64 -3.19
CA ASN A 157 -6.73 -1.84 -4.36
C ASN A 157 -5.33 -2.34 -4.01
N TYR A 158 -5.08 -2.69 -2.74
CA TYR A 158 -3.81 -3.25 -2.27
C TYR A 158 -2.60 -2.35 -2.56
N ILE A 159 -2.74 -1.03 -2.40
CA ILE A 159 -1.69 -0.08 -2.79
C ILE A 159 -0.42 -0.26 -1.95
N TYR A 160 -0.57 -0.49 -0.65
CA TYR A 160 0.55 -0.75 0.23
C TYR A 160 1.27 -2.05 -0.15
N GLU A 161 0.51 -3.13 -0.32
CA GLU A 161 1.03 -4.44 -0.69
C GLU A 161 1.67 -4.41 -2.08
N LEU A 162 1.10 -3.65 -3.03
CA LEU A 162 1.67 -3.41 -4.35
C LEU A 162 3.05 -2.77 -4.25
N MET A 163 3.19 -1.70 -3.46
CA MET A 163 4.48 -1.02 -3.26
C MET A 163 5.50 -1.92 -2.57
N MET A 164 5.06 -2.79 -1.66
CA MET A 164 5.94 -3.75 -0.98
C MET A 164 6.41 -4.86 -1.94
N LEU A 165 5.52 -5.41 -2.76
CA LEU A 165 5.83 -6.42 -3.76
C LEU A 165 6.78 -5.89 -4.84
N ASP A 166 6.67 -4.62 -5.20
CA ASP A 166 7.46 -3.96 -6.25
C ASP A 166 8.98 -4.01 -5.97
N TYR A 167 9.38 -3.99 -4.70
CA TYR A 167 10.77 -4.12 -4.30
C TYR A 167 11.35 -5.47 -4.70
N GLU A 168 10.65 -6.56 -4.41
CA GLU A 168 11.15 -7.92 -4.72
C GLU A 168 10.92 -8.31 -6.19
N VAL A 169 9.86 -7.80 -6.82
CA VAL A 169 9.53 -8.15 -8.20
C VAL A 169 10.31 -7.32 -9.21
N ASN A 170 10.50 -6.02 -8.96
CA ASN A 170 11.12 -5.09 -9.92
C ASN A 170 12.36 -4.36 -9.36
N GLY A 171 12.69 -4.50 -8.08
CA GLY A 171 13.83 -3.81 -7.46
C GLY A 171 13.57 -2.35 -7.10
N PHE A 172 12.33 -1.87 -7.17
CA PHE A 172 11.99 -0.48 -6.87
C PHE A 172 11.59 -0.30 -5.41
N ASN A 173 12.23 0.65 -4.72
CA ASN A 173 11.98 0.95 -3.31
C ASN A 173 10.86 2.00 -3.11
N THR A 174 9.83 1.97 -3.95
CA THR A 174 8.74 2.96 -3.98
C THR A 174 8.08 3.13 -2.60
N LEU A 175 7.82 2.02 -1.89
CA LEU A 175 7.27 2.06 -0.54
C LEU A 175 8.10 2.94 0.40
N ASN A 176 9.44 2.77 0.40
CA ASN A 176 10.31 3.48 1.33
C ASN A 176 10.32 4.98 1.11
N HIS A 177 10.33 5.38 -0.15
CA HIS A 177 10.22 6.78 -0.53
C HIS A 177 8.88 7.36 -0.09
N VAL A 178 7.78 6.73 -0.51
CA VAL A 178 6.42 7.25 -0.29
C VAL A 178 6.05 7.28 1.20
N ALA A 179 6.43 6.26 1.98
CA ALA A 179 6.22 6.25 3.43
C ALA A 179 7.00 7.38 4.14
N ALA A 180 8.25 7.61 3.74
CA ALA A 180 9.06 8.69 4.33
C ALA A 180 8.54 10.07 3.95
N VAL A 181 8.09 10.27 2.70
CA VAL A 181 7.44 11.51 2.25
C VAL A 181 6.16 11.75 3.05
N HIS A 182 5.34 10.72 3.21
CA HIS A 182 4.13 10.78 4.04
C HIS A 182 4.45 11.18 5.48
N TYR A 183 5.46 10.56 6.10
CA TYR A 183 5.89 10.91 7.44
C TYR A 183 6.31 12.39 7.56
N VAL A 184 7.16 12.87 6.66
CA VAL A 184 7.63 14.27 6.69
C VAL A 184 6.48 15.24 6.46
N ALA A 185 5.64 14.98 5.45
CA ALA A 185 4.49 15.82 5.14
C ALA A 185 3.52 15.91 6.32
N MET A 186 3.16 14.78 6.93
CA MET A 186 2.28 14.74 8.08
C MET A 186 2.88 15.36 9.33
N HIS A 187 4.20 15.20 9.54
CA HIS A 187 4.90 15.84 10.65
C HIS A 187 4.80 17.37 10.57
N VAL A 188 5.09 17.93 9.39
CA VAL A 188 5.02 19.38 9.14
C VAL A 188 3.57 19.87 9.23
N ALA A 189 2.63 19.19 8.58
CA ALA A 189 1.22 19.60 8.55
C ALA A 189 0.59 19.63 9.95
N ARG A 190 0.87 18.61 10.78
CA ARG A 190 0.40 18.57 12.18
C ARG A 190 0.99 19.70 13.02
N GLN A 191 2.27 20.05 12.82
CA GLN A 191 2.90 21.17 13.51
C GLN A 191 2.30 22.52 13.10
N LEU A 192 2.10 22.75 11.80
CA LEU A 192 1.47 23.96 11.28
C LEU A 192 0.05 24.12 11.82
N LYS A 193 -0.75 23.05 11.79
CA LYS A 193 -2.11 23.05 12.34
C LYS A 193 -2.11 23.37 13.85
N LYS A 194 -1.17 22.80 14.61
CA LYS A 194 -1.03 23.05 16.06
C LYS A 194 -0.73 24.51 16.40
N VAL A 195 -0.04 25.25 15.52
CA VAL A 195 0.24 26.69 15.72
C VAL A 195 -0.81 27.58 15.06
N GLY A 196 -1.94 27.02 14.61
CA GLY A 196 -3.09 27.76 14.07
C GLY A 196 -3.05 28.07 12.58
N ILE A 197 -2.08 27.53 11.83
CA ILE A 197 -2.08 27.66 10.37
C ILE A 197 -3.13 26.70 9.79
N HIS A 198 -3.95 27.23 8.88
CA HIS A 198 -4.96 26.43 8.19
C HIS A 198 -4.30 25.43 7.24
N VAL A 199 -4.42 24.14 7.56
CA VAL A 199 -3.93 23.02 6.74
C VAL A 199 -4.94 21.89 6.82
N ASN A 200 -5.39 21.40 5.66
CA ASN A 200 -6.23 20.22 5.56
C ASN A 200 -5.37 18.95 5.63
N LEU A 201 -5.36 18.30 6.81
CA LEU A 201 -4.58 17.07 7.03
C LEU A 201 -5.00 15.91 6.12
N GLY A 202 -6.29 15.82 5.75
CA GLY A 202 -6.81 14.77 4.88
C GLY A 202 -6.21 14.88 3.48
N LEU A 203 -6.14 16.11 2.96
CA LEU A 203 -5.52 16.40 1.67
C LEU A 203 -4.01 16.11 1.69
N VAL A 204 -3.27 16.59 2.71
CA VAL A 204 -1.84 16.31 2.84
C VAL A 204 -1.58 14.80 2.92
N SER A 205 -2.31 14.11 3.79
CA SER A 205 -2.10 12.68 4.00
C SER A 205 -2.40 11.87 2.74
N GLY A 206 -3.53 12.12 2.09
CA GLY A 206 -3.91 11.41 0.87
C GLY A 206 -2.92 11.67 -0.26
N ALA A 207 -2.52 12.93 -0.43
CA ALA A 207 -1.64 13.31 -1.51
C ALA A 207 -0.23 12.75 -1.29
N ALA A 208 0.31 12.84 -0.08
CA ALA A 208 1.63 12.31 0.22
C ALA A 208 1.71 10.78 0.09
N ALA A 209 0.66 10.05 0.50
CA ALA A 209 0.64 8.59 0.34
C ALA A 209 0.35 8.14 -1.11
N GLY A 210 -0.22 9.00 -1.96
CA GLY A 210 -0.64 8.68 -3.32
C GLY A 210 0.12 9.39 -4.46
N HIS A 211 1.03 10.33 -4.18
CA HIS A 211 1.68 11.16 -5.20
C HIS A 211 2.35 10.35 -6.32
N ASP A 212 2.95 9.23 -5.94
CA ASP A 212 3.72 8.35 -6.81
C ASP A 212 2.93 7.15 -7.37
N ILE A 213 1.64 7.04 -7.07
CA ILE A 213 0.83 5.88 -7.49
C ILE A 213 0.80 5.71 -9.01
N GLY A 214 0.88 6.81 -9.76
CA GLY A 214 0.90 6.80 -11.22
C GLY A 214 2.16 6.17 -11.83
N LYS A 215 3.24 5.93 -11.06
CA LYS A 215 4.42 5.19 -11.55
C LYS A 215 4.03 3.81 -12.05
N TYR A 216 3.02 3.20 -11.40
CA TYR A 216 2.46 1.90 -11.76
C TYR A 216 1.59 1.93 -13.02
N GLY A 217 1.13 3.11 -13.48
CA GLY A 217 0.32 3.24 -14.69
C GLY A 217 1.12 3.22 -16.00
N CYS A 218 2.40 3.58 -15.96
CA CYS A 218 3.27 3.66 -17.15
C CYS A 218 3.51 2.28 -17.79
N LYS A 219 3.17 2.13 -19.08
CA LYS A 219 3.20 0.86 -19.82
C LYS A 219 4.14 0.87 -21.03
N GLY A 220 4.66 -0.30 -21.39
CA GLY A 220 5.53 -0.47 -22.57
C GLY A 220 6.71 0.51 -22.60
N LEU A 221 6.78 1.33 -23.65
CA LEU A 221 7.85 2.33 -23.85
C LEU A 221 7.78 3.50 -22.85
N GLU A 222 6.61 3.77 -22.26
CA GLU A 222 6.42 4.84 -21.26
C GLU A 222 7.19 4.56 -19.97
N LYS A 223 7.52 3.29 -19.68
CA LYS A 223 8.37 2.93 -18.53
C LYS A 223 9.72 3.64 -18.54
N ARG A 224 10.23 4.03 -19.72
CA ARG A 224 11.46 4.83 -19.86
C ARG A 224 11.27 6.32 -19.58
N ARG A 225 10.02 6.77 -19.47
CA ARG A 225 9.59 8.16 -19.31
C ARG A 225 8.75 8.34 -18.03
N VAL A 226 8.81 7.42 -17.08
CA VAL A 226 8.07 7.47 -15.80
C VAL A 226 8.18 8.84 -15.10
N PRO A 227 9.38 9.47 -14.99
CA PRO A 227 9.49 10.80 -14.39
C PRO A 227 8.61 11.86 -15.05
N TYR A 228 8.27 11.69 -16.33
CA TYR A 228 7.48 12.61 -17.14
C TYR A 228 6.02 12.17 -17.39
N LEU A 229 5.60 11.03 -16.85
CA LEU A 229 4.27 10.48 -17.17
C LEU A 229 3.50 10.02 -15.94
N HIS A 230 4.19 9.76 -14.82
CA HIS A 230 3.50 9.25 -13.63
C HIS A 230 2.41 10.22 -13.15
N TYR A 231 2.60 11.53 -13.25
CA TYR A 231 1.58 12.53 -12.87
C TYR A 231 0.27 12.38 -13.66
N TYR A 232 0.32 12.04 -14.95
CA TYR A 232 -0.88 11.76 -15.72
C TYR A 232 -1.65 10.57 -15.13
N TYR A 233 -0.96 9.48 -14.80
CA TYR A 233 -1.59 8.30 -14.21
C TYR A 233 -2.03 8.50 -12.75
N THR A 234 -1.32 9.34 -12.00
CA THR A 234 -1.72 9.79 -10.66
C THR A 234 -3.06 10.53 -10.76
N ASP A 235 -3.17 11.51 -11.65
CA ASP A 235 -4.42 12.24 -11.90
C ASP A 235 -5.57 11.32 -12.33
N GLN A 236 -5.33 10.39 -13.26
CA GLN A 236 -6.33 9.42 -13.71
C GLN A 236 -6.82 8.55 -12.55
N TRP A 237 -5.94 8.12 -11.64
CA TRP A 237 -6.32 7.29 -10.50
C TRP A 237 -7.21 8.04 -9.51
N PHE A 238 -6.86 9.29 -9.18
CA PHE A 238 -7.66 10.12 -8.28
C PHE A 238 -9.00 10.54 -8.90
N THR A 239 -9.01 10.90 -10.18
CA THR A 239 -10.23 11.22 -10.94
C THR A 239 -11.20 10.03 -10.97
N LYS A 240 -10.69 8.81 -11.22
CA LYS A 240 -11.50 7.58 -11.25
C LYS A 240 -12.31 7.36 -9.95
N TYR A 241 -11.79 7.81 -8.81
CA TYR A 241 -12.39 7.61 -7.50
C TYR A 241 -12.96 8.90 -6.88
N ASN A 242 -13.14 9.94 -7.70
CA ASN A 242 -13.72 11.22 -7.31
C ASN A 242 -12.99 11.88 -6.13
N MET A 243 -11.66 11.98 -6.26
CA MET A 243 -10.79 12.62 -5.28
C MET A 243 -10.01 13.80 -5.89
N PRO A 244 -10.72 14.88 -6.30
CA PRO A 244 -10.10 15.99 -7.03
C PRO A 244 -9.16 16.85 -6.18
N GLY A 245 -9.43 17.05 -4.89
CA GLY A 245 -8.59 17.86 -4.01
C GLY A 245 -7.25 17.19 -3.72
N ILE A 246 -7.29 15.90 -3.36
CA ILE A 246 -6.10 15.08 -3.16
C ILE A 246 -5.35 14.94 -4.48
N GLY A 247 -6.05 14.66 -5.58
CA GLY A 247 -5.48 14.53 -6.91
C GLY A 247 -4.75 15.79 -7.38
N LEU A 248 -5.34 16.98 -7.15
CA LEU A 248 -4.71 18.25 -7.51
C LEU A 248 -3.36 18.44 -6.82
N ILE A 249 -3.27 18.14 -5.53
CA ILE A 249 -2.01 18.27 -4.76
C ILE A 249 -1.03 17.18 -5.20
N ALA A 250 -1.49 15.93 -5.29
CA ALA A 250 -0.67 14.78 -5.65
C ALA A 250 -0.05 14.87 -7.05
N THR A 251 -0.78 15.39 -8.03
CA THR A 251 -0.30 15.47 -9.42
C THR A 251 0.72 16.57 -9.64
N ASN A 252 0.64 17.66 -8.87
CA ASN A 252 1.46 18.86 -9.06
C ASN A 252 2.74 18.91 -8.20
N HIS A 253 3.08 17.86 -7.45
CA HIS A 253 4.24 17.86 -6.56
C HIS A 253 5.61 17.89 -7.28
N SER A 254 5.63 17.54 -8.58
CA SER A 254 6.85 17.40 -9.40
C SER A 254 6.81 18.25 -10.68
N THR A 255 5.92 19.25 -10.76
CA THR A 255 5.85 20.14 -11.93
C THR A 255 6.93 21.23 -11.86
N TRP A 256 7.43 21.62 -13.04
CA TRP A 256 8.60 22.51 -13.17
C TRP A 256 8.25 24.00 -13.24
N ASP A 257 6.97 24.32 -13.47
CA ASP A 257 6.47 25.69 -13.64
C ASP A 257 5.44 25.97 -12.53
N LEU A 258 5.97 26.26 -11.34
CA LEU A 258 5.16 26.48 -10.13
C LEU A 258 5.37 27.92 -9.65
N GLU A 259 4.30 28.71 -9.70
CA GLU A 259 4.18 29.97 -8.96
C GLU A 259 3.91 29.62 -7.49
N LEU A 260 4.97 29.41 -6.70
CA LEU A 260 4.90 28.90 -5.33
C LEU A 260 3.99 29.75 -4.43
N GLU A 261 3.94 31.07 -4.67
CA GLU A 261 3.08 32.01 -3.97
C GLU A 261 1.58 31.76 -4.17
N ASN A 262 1.20 31.07 -5.24
CA ASN A 262 -0.18 30.77 -5.60
C ASN A 262 -0.59 29.34 -5.19
N LEU A 263 0.34 28.56 -4.63
CA LEU A 263 0.06 27.19 -4.22
C LEU A 263 -0.58 27.12 -2.82
N PRO A 264 -1.54 26.19 -2.63
CA PRO A 264 -2.06 25.92 -1.30
C PRO A 264 -0.96 25.34 -0.40
N MET A 265 -1.11 25.52 0.91
CA MET A 265 -0.12 25.09 1.90
C MET A 265 0.16 23.59 1.79
N GLU A 266 -0.85 22.80 1.46
CA GLU A 266 -0.77 21.36 1.27
C GLU A 266 0.18 20.96 0.14
N SER A 267 0.17 21.70 -0.97
CA SER A 267 1.11 21.49 -2.09
C SER A 267 2.54 21.82 -1.68
N LEU A 268 2.74 22.94 -0.98
CA LEU A 268 4.07 23.33 -0.49
C LEU A 268 4.65 22.28 0.48
N ILE A 269 3.83 21.73 1.36
CA ILE A 269 4.22 20.66 2.28
C ILE A 269 4.64 19.40 1.52
N LEU A 270 3.86 18.98 0.52
CA LEU A 270 4.17 17.78 -0.27
C LEU A 270 5.46 17.96 -1.09
N ILE A 271 5.60 19.09 -1.78
CA ILE A 271 6.82 19.42 -2.54
C ILE A 271 8.03 19.41 -1.59
N TYR A 272 7.94 20.08 -0.44
CA TYR A 272 9.02 20.08 0.54
C TYR A 272 9.38 18.65 0.99
N ALA A 273 8.38 17.83 1.32
CA ALA A 273 8.58 16.47 1.81
C ALA A 273 9.24 15.57 0.74
N ASP A 274 8.75 15.62 -0.50
CA ASP A 274 9.27 14.83 -1.62
C ASP A 274 10.72 15.18 -1.96
N PHE A 275 11.05 16.47 -2.01
CA PHE A 275 12.43 16.90 -2.25
C PHE A 275 13.39 16.62 -1.07
N ARG A 276 12.86 16.60 0.16
CA ARG A 276 13.65 16.34 1.37
C ARG A 276 14.01 14.86 1.51
N VAL A 277 13.11 13.97 1.12
CA VAL A 277 13.32 12.53 1.15
C VAL A 277 14.11 12.12 -0.08
N LYS A 278 15.39 11.76 0.11
CA LYS A 278 16.25 11.31 -0.98
C LYS A 278 16.61 9.85 -0.80
N ASN A 279 16.50 9.07 -1.88
CA ASN A 279 16.98 7.68 -1.97
C ASN A 279 18.51 7.54 -1.99
N LYS A 280 19.28 8.56 -1.56
CA LYS A 280 20.74 8.50 -1.50
C LYS A 280 21.19 8.30 -0.07
N THR A 281 22.01 7.26 0.17
CA THR A 281 22.89 7.22 1.33
C THR A 281 23.94 8.32 1.18
N ALA A 282 23.67 9.50 1.74
CA ALA A 282 24.73 10.45 2.00
C ALA A 282 25.52 9.95 3.22
N LYS A 283 26.86 9.90 3.12
CA LYS A 283 27.72 9.60 4.29
C LYS A 283 27.47 10.55 5.47
N ASN A 284 26.84 11.71 5.22
CA ASN A 284 26.64 12.80 6.19
C ASN A 284 25.20 13.33 6.27
N GLY A 285 24.18 12.54 5.91
CA GLY A 285 22.76 12.92 6.09
C GLY A 285 22.00 13.24 4.81
#